data_AF-A0A1H7VPZ6-F1
#
_entry.id   AF-A0A1H7VPZ6-F1
#
_cell.length_a   1.000
_cell.length_b   1.000
_cell.length_c   1.000
_cell.angle_alpha   90.00
_cell.angle_beta   90.00
_cell.angle_gamma   90.00
#
_symmetry.space_group_name_H-M   'P 1'
#
loop_
_entity.id
_entity.type
_entity.pdbx_description
1 polymer ?
#
loop_
_entity_poly.entity_id
_entity_poly.type
_entity_poly.pdbx_seq_one_letter_code
_entity_poly.pdbx_strand_id
1 'polypeptide(L)'
;MITVTILSLSFLTAISCRIKKVKSPDAVRLLWYVHLVLLFFSALCVLMMLNGYGFKGAFTERVFLSLYAGSGVILYGLTPQDASGKWLYLACFFGFPFVLLFGLLLPPLRILTIMAGVALLFDGNVRRYPIDDDYTLETRDMGILSRYPNYNMVADKYWFFEKTTPDVVSKNYSLQALQTAQKNGDSVKISILAFDRSKMRFDTTIALQ
;
A
#
# COMPACT_ATOMS: atom_id res chain seq x y z
N MET A 1 2.52 -3.85 -9.17
CA MET A 1 3.33 -2.74 -9.73
C MET A 1 2.47 -1.50 -10.03
N ILE A 2 1.38 -1.29 -9.28
CA ILE A 2 0.30 -0.33 -9.54
C ILE A 2 0.73 1.10 -9.22
N THR A 3 1.41 1.31 -8.08
CA THR A 3 1.87 2.66 -7.66
C THR A 3 2.80 3.26 -8.71
N VAL A 4 3.79 2.49 -9.16
CA VAL A 4 4.77 2.93 -10.16
C VAL A 4 4.09 3.24 -11.49
N THR A 5 3.14 2.42 -11.94
CA THR A 5 2.41 2.68 -13.19
C THR A 5 1.57 3.95 -13.11
N ILE A 6 0.84 4.18 -12.01
CA ILE A 6 0.01 5.37 -11.83
C ILE A 6 0.88 6.63 -11.82
N LEU A 7 1.96 6.62 -11.05
CA LEU A 7 2.87 7.76 -10.93
C LEU A 7 3.61 8.03 -12.25
N SER A 8 4.08 7.00 -12.94
CA SER A 8 4.80 7.15 -14.22
C SER A 8 3.89 7.73 -15.29
N LEU A 9 2.64 7.25 -15.38
CA LEU A 9 1.64 7.79 -16.30
C LEU A 9 1.34 9.25 -15.96
N SER A 10 1.11 9.55 -14.68
CA SER A 10 0.83 10.92 -14.21
C SER A 10 1.97 11.88 -14.52
N PHE A 11 3.22 11.45 -14.35
CA PHE A 11 4.41 12.21 -14.67
C PHE A 11 4.54 12.48 -16.18
N LEU A 12 4.31 11.46 -17.01
CA LEU A 12 4.32 11.60 -18.46
C LEU A 12 3.21 12.55 -18.94
N THR A 13 2.01 12.46 -18.36
CA THR A 13 0.91 13.38 -18.63
C THR A 13 1.28 14.81 -18.24
N ALA A 14 1.85 15.02 -17.05
CA ALA A 14 2.28 16.35 -16.60
C ALA A 14 3.32 16.99 -17.54
N ILE A 15 4.33 16.22 -17.96
CA ILE A 15 5.34 16.66 -18.92
C ILE A 15 4.68 16.98 -20.28
N SER A 16 3.81 16.12 -20.78
CA SER A 16 3.10 16.33 -22.05
C SER A 16 2.27 17.61 -22.03
N CYS A 17 1.52 17.86 -20.95
CA CYS A 17 0.77 19.09 -20.73
C CYS A 17 1.67 20.33 -20.73
N ARG A 18 2.84 20.23 -20.08
CA ARG A 18 3.81 21.32 -19.97
C ARG A 18 4.48 21.64 -21.30
N ILE A 19 4.90 20.62 -22.06
CA ILE A 19 5.51 20.78 -23.40
C ILE A 19 4.52 21.40 -24.37
N LYS A 20 3.27 20.91 -24.39
CA LYS A 20 2.21 21.43 -25.26
C LYS A 20 1.65 22.78 -24.81
N LYS A 21 2.11 23.33 -23.67
CA LYS A 21 1.62 24.58 -23.08
C LYS A 21 0.09 24.61 -23.01
N VAL A 22 -0.53 23.50 -22.61
CA VAL A 22 -1.99 23.38 -22.56
C VAL A 22 -2.55 24.41 -21.59
N LYS A 23 -3.40 25.32 -22.09
CA LYS A 23 -4.11 26.31 -21.28
C LYS A 23 -5.59 25.97 -21.29
N SER A 24 -6.03 25.22 -20.28
CA SER A 24 -7.45 24.93 -20.08
C SER A 24 -7.83 25.23 -18.63
N PRO A 25 -8.44 26.39 -18.34
CA PRO A 25 -8.83 26.76 -16.99
C PRO A 25 -9.87 25.80 -16.41
N ASP A 26 -10.74 25.24 -17.25
CA ASP A 26 -11.76 24.27 -16.84
C ASP A 26 -11.14 22.94 -16.43
N ALA A 27 -10.16 22.43 -17.19
CA ALA A 27 -9.44 21.22 -16.83
C ALA A 27 -8.67 21.38 -15.51
N VAL A 28 -8.03 22.53 -15.30
CA VAL A 28 -7.33 22.84 -14.04
C VAL A 28 -8.32 22.86 -12.88
N ARG A 29 -9.48 23.51 -13.04
CA ARG A 29 -10.50 23.60 -11.99
C ARG A 29 -11.08 22.22 -11.65
N LEU A 30 -11.42 21.42 -12.66
CA LEU A 30 -11.90 20.05 -12.48
C LEU A 30 -10.86 19.19 -11.75
N LEU A 31 -9.59 19.27 -12.17
CA LEU A 31 -8.53 18.47 -11.58
C LEU A 31 -8.24 18.88 -10.14
N TRP A 32 -8.41 20.16 -9.77
CA TRP A 32 -8.37 20.60 -8.38
C TRP A 32 -9.48 19.96 -7.54
N TYR A 33 -10.72 19.90 -8.03
CA TYR A 33 -11.79 19.20 -7.31
C TYR A 33 -11.49 17.72 -7.12
N VAL A 34 -11.02 17.04 -8.18
CA VAL A 34 -10.61 15.64 -8.10
C VAL A 34 -9.48 15.47 -7.09
N HIS A 35 -8.48 16.34 -7.11
CA HIS A 35 -7.35 16.29 -6.19
C HIS A 35 -7.76 16.49 -4.73
N LEU A 36 -8.73 17.38 -4.45
CA LEU A 36 -9.27 17.57 -3.11
C LEU A 36 -10.09 16.37 -2.62
N VAL A 37 -10.86 15.73 -3.49
CA VAL A 37 -11.54 14.47 -3.17
C VAL A 37 -10.53 13.37 -2.85
N LEU A 38 -9.47 13.26 -3.64
CA LEU A 38 -8.39 12.31 -3.41
C LEU A 38 -7.60 12.63 -2.14
N LEU A 39 -7.41 13.90 -1.79
CA LEU A 39 -6.84 14.32 -0.52
C LEU A 39 -7.67 13.81 0.65
N PHE A 40 -9.01 13.95 0.58
CA PHE A 40 -9.91 13.46 1.62
C PHE A 40 -9.77 11.94 1.81
N PHE A 41 -9.81 11.16 0.72
CA PHE A 41 -9.62 9.70 0.80
C PHE A 41 -8.21 9.32 1.28
N SER A 42 -7.18 10.03 0.84
CA SER A 42 -5.80 9.85 1.29
C SER A 42 -5.65 10.08 2.80
N ALA A 43 -6.24 11.16 3.32
CA ALA A 43 -6.26 11.44 4.75
C ALA A 43 -7.02 10.37 5.54
N LEU A 44 -8.16 9.90 5.00
CA LEU A 44 -8.93 8.81 5.60
C LEU A 44 -8.12 7.50 5.63
N CYS A 45 -7.41 7.15 4.55
CA CYS A 45 -6.50 6.00 4.52
C CYS A 45 -5.45 6.09 5.63
N VAL A 46 -4.79 7.24 5.80
CA VAL A 46 -3.77 7.42 6.84
C VAL A 46 -4.38 7.27 8.23
N LEU A 47 -5.54 7.88 8.49
CA LEU A 47 -6.23 7.77 9.77
C LEU A 47 -6.62 6.33 10.09
N MET A 48 -7.10 5.58 9.09
CA MET A 48 -7.44 4.18 9.25
C MET A 48 -6.20 3.32 9.51
N MET A 49 -5.10 3.53 8.77
CA MET A 49 -3.84 2.80 8.96
C MET A 49 -3.29 2.98 10.38
N LEU A 50 -3.41 4.16 10.97
CA LEU A 50 -3.01 4.43 12.35
C LEU A 50 -3.83 3.65 13.38
N ASN A 51 -5.07 3.27 13.05
CA ASN A 51 -5.97 2.49 13.91
C ASN A 51 -5.98 0.99 13.58
N GLY A 52 -5.13 0.52 12.67
CA GLY A 52 -5.09 -0.89 12.24
C GLY A 52 -6.22 -1.31 11.29
N TYR A 53 -6.97 -0.35 10.77
CA TYR A 53 -8.00 -0.56 9.75
C TYR A 53 -7.46 -0.22 8.36
N GLY A 54 -8.03 -0.86 7.34
CA GLY A 54 -7.74 -0.64 5.93
C GLY A 54 -9.00 -0.70 5.08
N PHE A 55 -8.88 -0.25 3.85
CA PHE A 55 -9.94 -0.45 2.86
C PHE A 55 -9.95 -1.90 2.44
N LYS A 56 -11.15 -2.44 2.19
CA LYS A 56 -11.32 -3.83 1.79
C LYS A 56 -10.60 -4.10 0.46
N GLY A 57 -9.64 -5.00 0.48
CA GLY A 57 -8.91 -5.47 -0.69
C GLY A 57 -7.44 -5.06 -0.68
N ALA A 58 -6.61 -5.89 -1.33
CA ALA A 58 -5.18 -5.69 -1.35
C ALA A 58 -4.77 -4.40 -2.08
N PHE A 59 -3.90 -3.61 -1.44
CA PHE A 59 -3.28 -2.40 -2.00
C PHE A 59 -4.24 -1.24 -2.32
N THR A 60 -5.48 -1.27 -1.84
CA THR A 60 -6.47 -0.22 -2.10
C THR A 60 -6.04 1.15 -1.56
N GLU A 61 -5.45 1.20 -0.36
CA GLU A 61 -4.94 2.44 0.24
C GLU A 61 -3.85 3.05 -0.63
N ARG A 62 -2.97 2.20 -1.18
CA ARG A 62 -1.89 2.63 -2.06
C ARG A 62 -2.41 3.22 -3.35
N VAL A 63 -3.50 2.69 -3.89
CA VAL A 63 -4.15 3.27 -5.08
C VAL A 63 -4.62 4.69 -4.78
N PHE A 64 -5.33 4.91 -3.68
CA PHE A 64 -5.77 6.27 -3.29
C PHE A 64 -4.60 7.22 -3.06
N LEU A 65 -3.58 6.79 -2.33
CA LEU A 65 -2.36 7.58 -2.09
C LEU A 65 -1.64 7.93 -3.40
N SER A 66 -1.54 6.97 -4.33
CA SER A 66 -0.88 7.14 -5.63
C SER A 66 -1.66 8.05 -6.55
N LEU A 67 -3.00 7.93 -6.58
CA LEU A 67 -3.87 8.81 -7.36
C LEU A 67 -3.83 10.24 -6.82
N TYR A 68 -3.82 10.40 -5.50
CA TYR A 68 -3.64 11.71 -4.87
C TYR A 68 -2.31 12.35 -5.26
N ALA A 69 -1.20 11.61 -5.16
CA ALA A 69 0.10 12.09 -5.58
C ALA A 69 0.17 12.39 -7.08
N GLY A 70 -0.37 11.48 -7.91
CA GLY A 70 -0.39 11.62 -9.37
C GLY A 70 -1.21 12.80 -9.86
N SER A 71 -2.39 13.04 -9.27
CA SER A 71 -3.20 14.22 -9.57
C SER A 71 -2.49 15.53 -9.22
N GLY A 72 -1.73 15.57 -8.12
CA GLY A 72 -0.86 16.69 -7.77
C GLY A 72 0.25 16.94 -8.81
N VAL A 73 0.87 15.87 -9.31
CA VAL A 73 1.88 15.95 -10.39
C VAL A 73 1.29 16.49 -11.69
N ILE A 74 0.08 16.05 -12.08
CA ILE A 74 -0.60 16.55 -13.28
C ILE A 74 -0.99 18.02 -13.10
N LEU A 75 -1.53 18.39 -11.94
CA LEU A 75 -1.84 19.79 -11.59
C LEU A 75 -0.60 20.69 -11.68
N TYR A 76 0.55 20.22 -11.22
CA TYR A 76 1.81 20.94 -11.36
C TYR A 76 2.16 21.24 -12.83
N GLY A 77 1.92 20.28 -13.74
CA GLY A 77 2.17 20.46 -15.17
C GLY A 77 1.22 21.44 -15.88
N LEU A 78 0.01 21.61 -15.35
CA LEU A 78 -1.03 22.49 -15.92
C LEU A 78 -1.11 23.87 -15.26
N THR A 79 -0.62 24.01 -14.02
CA THR A 79 -0.69 25.27 -13.28
C THR A 79 0.43 26.20 -13.75
N PRO A 80 0.11 27.46 -14.12
CA PRO A 80 1.12 28.44 -14.48
C PRO A 80 2.12 28.66 -13.34
N GLN A 81 3.36 29.01 -13.70
CA GLN A 81 4.42 29.29 -12.74
C GLN A 81 4.21 30.66 -12.11
N ASP A 82 3.35 30.69 -11.11
CA ASP A 82 3.12 31.88 -10.29
C ASP A 82 3.75 31.64 -8.92
N ALA A 83 4.37 32.68 -8.34
CA ALA A 83 4.93 32.64 -6.98
C ALA A 83 3.82 32.62 -5.92
N SER A 84 3.01 31.56 -5.91
CA SER A 84 1.88 31.36 -5.00
C SER A 84 2.09 30.10 -4.17
N GLY A 85 1.48 30.05 -2.97
CA GLY A 85 1.52 28.86 -2.11
C GLY A 85 0.97 27.60 -2.80
N LYS A 86 0.05 27.77 -3.77
CA LYS A 86 -0.47 26.66 -4.59
C LYS A 86 0.62 26.03 -5.45
N TRP A 87 1.46 26.85 -6.07
CA TRP A 87 2.54 26.36 -6.91
C TRP A 87 3.61 25.63 -6.08
N LEU A 88 3.96 26.16 -4.90
CA LEU A 88 4.89 25.51 -3.99
C LEU A 88 4.37 24.14 -3.51
N TYR A 89 3.10 24.07 -3.12
CA TYR A 89 2.44 22.82 -2.76
C TYR A 89 2.54 21.77 -3.87
N LEU A 90 2.22 22.14 -5.12
CA LEU A 90 2.29 21.25 -6.28
C LEU A 90 3.73 20.85 -6.63
N ALA A 91 4.69 21.77 -6.44
CA ALA A 91 6.10 21.51 -6.65
C ALA A 91 6.63 20.42 -5.70
N CYS A 92 6.09 20.29 -4.48
CA CYS A 92 6.45 19.21 -3.56
C CYS A 92 6.13 17.82 -4.15
N PHE A 93 4.98 17.65 -4.81
CA PHE A 93 4.61 16.37 -5.43
C PHE A 93 5.53 16.01 -6.60
N PHE A 94 5.85 16.99 -7.45
CA PHE A 94 6.76 16.80 -8.57
C PHE A 94 8.21 16.59 -8.12
N GLY A 95 8.62 17.28 -7.05
CA GLY A 95 9.96 17.20 -6.47
C GLY A 95 10.22 15.94 -5.65
N PHE A 96 9.17 15.28 -5.15
CA PHE A 96 9.28 14.14 -4.25
C PHE A 96 10.20 13.01 -4.74
N PRO A 97 10.16 12.57 -6.01
CA PRO A 97 11.09 11.55 -6.52
C PRO A 97 12.56 12.00 -6.46
N PHE A 98 12.83 13.29 -6.66
CA PHE A 98 14.18 13.85 -6.59
C PHE A 98 14.67 13.96 -5.14
N VAL A 99 13.77 14.28 -4.22
CA VAL A 99 14.06 14.25 -2.77
C VAL A 99 14.43 12.83 -2.33
N LEU A 100 13.68 11.82 -2.80
CA LEU A 100 14.04 10.41 -2.55
C LEU A 100 15.40 10.07 -3.16
N LEU A 101 15.68 10.48 -4.40
CA LEU A 101 17.00 10.26 -5.03
C LEU A 101 18.13 10.87 -4.19
N PHE A 102 17.94 12.10 -3.72
CA PHE A 102 18.93 12.81 -2.90
C PHE A 102 19.12 12.14 -1.53
N GLY A 103 18.02 11.68 -0.90
CA GLY A 103 18.07 10.92 0.34
C GLY A 103 18.85 9.60 0.22
N LEU A 104 18.85 8.99 -0.97
CA LEU A 104 19.64 7.78 -1.24
C LEU A 104 21.15 8.06 -1.30
N LEU A 105 21.54 9.24 -1.78
CA LEU A 105 22.93 9.68 -1.89
C LEU A 105 23.53 9.99 -0.52
N LEU A 106 22.75 10.53 0.41
CA LEU A 106 23.20 10.89 1.75
C LEU A 106 23.25 9.65 2.69
N PRO A 107 24.43 9.29 3.25
CA PRO A 107 24.58 8.11 4.10
C PRO A 107 23.57 7.97 5.26
N PRO A 108 23.26 9.02 6.05
CA PRO A 108 22.31 8.88 7.17
C PRO A 108 20.85 8.75 6.71
N LEU A 109 20.50 9.31 5.55
CA LEU A 109 19.12 9.28 5.03
C LEU A 109 18.85 8.06 4.14
N ARG A 110 19.89 7.33 3.73
CA ARG A 110 19.80 6.21 2.79
C ARG A 110 18.83 5.13 3.28
N ILE A 111 18.92 4.72 4.55
CA ILE A 111 18.08 3.65 5.10
C ILE A 111 16.61 4.09 5.14
N LEU A 112 16.34 5.30 5.63
CA LEU A 112 14.99 5.87 5.65
C LEU A 112 14.38 5.96 4.25
N THR A 113 15.19 6.38 3.28
CA THR A 113 14.80 6.49 1.87
C THR A 113 14.49 5.12 1.27
N ILE A 114 15.31 4.10 1.57
CA ILE A 114 15.05 2.73 1.13
C ILE A 114 13.75 2.21 1.75
N MET A 115 13.53 2.42 3.04
CA MET A 115 12.29 2.00 3.72
C MET A 115 11.06 2.68 3.12
N ALA A 116 11.12 4.00 2.93
CA ALA A 116 10.04 4.77 2.30
C ALA A 116 9.80 4.32 0.86
N GLY A 117 10.87 4.15 0.08
CA GLY A 117 10.82 3.68 -1.30
C GLY A 117 10.16 2.31 -1.41
N VAL A 118 10.52 1.36 -0.55
CA VAL A 118 9.90 0.04 -0.57
C VAL A 118 8.44 0.09 -0.09
N ALA A 119 8.15 0.85 0.97
CA ALA A 119 6.78 0.99 1.48
C ALA A 119 5.83 1.57 0.43
N LEU A 120 6.31 2.53 -0.37
CA LEU A 120 5.53 3.24 -1.38
C LEU A 120 5.50 2.52 -2.74
N LEU A 121 6.64 2.01 -3.22
CA LEU A 121 6.82 1.58 -4.62
C LEU A 121 6.77 0.07 -4.80
N PHE A 122 7.05 -0.73 -3.76
CA PHE A 122 7.13 -2.18 -3.91
C PHE A 122 5.77 -2.83 -3.70
N ASP A 123 5.25 -3.46 -4.74
CA ASP A 123 4.08 -4.31 -4.63
C ASP A 123 4.51 -5.74 -4.35
N GLY A 124 3.99 -6.26 -3.24
CA GLY A 124 4.15 -7.66 -2.88
C GLY A 124 3.11 -8.53 -3.58
N ASN A 125 3.29 -9.84 -3.46
CA ASN A 125 2.20 -10.78 -3.73
C ASN A 125 1.35 -10.92 -2.47
N VAL A 126 0.05 -10.73 -2.62
CA VAL A 126 -0.92 -10.95 -1.55
C VAL A 126 -1.77 -12.15 -1.93
N ARG A 127 -1.89 -13.12 -1.02
CA ARG A 127 -2.86 -14.22 -1.13
C ARG A 127 -3.73 -14.26 0.12
N ARG A 128 -5.03 -14.43 -0.09
CA ARG A 128 -6.02 -14.52 0.98
C ARG A 128 -6.56 -15.94 1.05
N TYR A 129 -6.46 -16.52 2.23
CA TYR A 129 -6.97 -17.84 2.56
C TYR A 129 -8.22 -17.63 3.42
N PRO A 130 -9.43 -17.74 2.84
CA PRO A 130 -10.65 -17.57 3.60
C PRO A 130 -10.71 -18.65 4.68
N ILE A 131 -11.07 -18.24 5.88
CA ILE A 131 -11.29 -19.13 7.02
C ILE A 131 -12.80 -19.27 7.23
N ASP A 132 -13.47 -18.13 7.32
CA ASP A 132 -14.93 -17.97 7.43
C ASP A 132 -15.33 -16.57 6.91
N ASP A 133 -16.57 -16.16 7.19
CA ASP A 133 -17.11 -14.87 6.74
C ASP A 133 -16.40 -13.69 7.41
N ASP A 134 -15.97 -13.81 8.66
CA ASP A 134 -15.40 -12.72 9.46
C ASP A 134 -13.87 -12.66 9.43
N TYR A 135 -13.20 -13.79 9.21
CA TYR A 135 -11.75 -13.95 9.28
C TYR A 135 -11.15 -14.45 7.97
N THR A 136 -9.95 -13.98 7.66
CA THR A 136 -9.18 -14.42 6.49
C THR A 136 -7.71 -14.28 6.80
N LEU A 137 -6.95 -15.35 6.54
CA LEU A 137 -5.50 -15.26 6.67
C LEU A 137 -4.92 -14.70 5.38
N GLU A 138 -4.19 -13.60 5.50
CA GLU A 138 -3.52 -12.96 4.38
C GLU A 138 -2.02 -13.24 4.45
N THR A 139 -1.46 -13.79 3.38
CA THR A 139 0.00 -13.85 3.20
C THR A 139 0.46 -12.72 2.32
N ARG A 140 1.51 -12.04 2.77
CA ARG A 140 2.14 -10.95 2.04
C ARG A 140 3.61 -11.23 1.84
N ASP A 141 4.00 -11.43 0.61
CA ASP A 141 5.39 -11.61 0.19
C ASP A 141 5.90 -10.32 -0.43
N MET A 142 6.90 -9.69 0.20
CA MET A 142 7.54 -8.46 -0.28
C MET A 142 8.87 -8.72 -0.99
N GLY A 143 9.13 -9.94 -1.48
CA GLY A 143 10.22 -10.30 -2.38
C GLY A 143 11.63 -9.90 -1.89
N ILE A 144 12.01 -8.63 -2.10
CA ILE A 144 13.32 -8.07 -1.79
C ILE A 144 13.55 -7.86 -0.29
N LEU A 145 12.49 -7.53 0.49
CA LEU A 145 12.63 -7.23 1.92
C LEU A 145 12.40 -8.42 2.85
N SER A 146 11.68 -9.44 2.39
CA SER A 146 11.24 -10.54 3.24
C SER A 146 11.61 -11.87 2.62
N ARG A 147 12.56 -12.57 3.25
CA ARG A 147 12.92 -13.95 2.86
C ARG A 147 11.75 -14.92 3.05
N TYR A 148 10.81 -14.57 3.92
CA TYR A 148 9.63 -15.36 4.26
C TYR A 148 8.37 -14.49 4.15
N PRO A 149 7.23 -15.04 3.69
CA PRO A 149 5.98 -14.30 3.64
C PRO A 149 5.54 -13.91 5.05
N ASN A 150 5.04 -12.68 5.21
CA ASN A 150 4.37 -12.25 6.43
C ASN A 150 2.94 -12.80 6.44
N TYR A 151 2.49 -13.31 7.58
CA TYR A 151 1.13 -13.82 7.77
C TYR A 151 0.35 -12.83 8.62
N ASN A 152 -0.68 -12.23 8.04
CA ASN A 152 -1.56 -11.26 8.70
C ASN A 152 -2.95 -11.89 8.87
N MET A 153 -3.62 -11.56 9.96
CA MET A 153 -5.02 -11.90 10.17
C MET A 153 -5.89 -10.72 9.76
N VAL A 154 -6.77 -10.93 8.79
CA VAL A 154 -7.80 -9.97 8.41
C VAL A 154 -9.08 -10.36 9.13
N ALA A 155 -9.62 -9.44 9.92
CA ALA A 155 -10.82 -9.60 10.73
C ALA A 155 -11.77 -8.40 10.52
N ASP A 156 -12.93 -8.42 11.16
CA ASP A 156 -13.90 -7.31 11.19
C ASP A 156 -14.24 -6.81 9.77
N LYS A 157 -14.65 -7.71 8.88
CA LYS A 157 -14.92 -7.41 7.46
C LYS A 157 -16.24 -6.65 7.31
N TYR A 158 -16.22 -5.36 7.60
CA TYR A 158 -17.28 -4.43 7.22
C TYR A 158 -17.34 -4.24 5.69
N TRP A 159 -18.38 -3.54 5.22
CA TRP A 159 -18.67 -3.45 3.79
C TRP A 159 -17.48 -2.91 2.97
N PHE A 160 -16.85 -1.83 3.44
CA PHE A 160 -15.71 -1.18 2.79
C PHE A 160 -14.40 -1.29 3.58
N PHE A 161 -14.43 -1.82 4.80
CA PHE A 161 -13.33 -1.74 5.74
C PHE A 161 -13.02 -3.10 6.32
N GLU A 162 -11.74 -3.35 6.56
CA GLU A 162 -11.28 -4.57 7.21
C GLU A 162 -10.14 -4.23 8.18
N LYS A 163 -10.08 -4.96 9.30
CA LYS A 163 -9.01 -4.80 10.28
C LYS A 163 -7.89 -5.79 9.95
N THR A 164 -6.66 -5.30 9.87
CA THR A 164 -5.50 -6.16 9.56
C THR A 164 -4.56 -6.20 10.76
N THR A 165 -4.43 -7.38 11.37
CA THR A 165 -3.46 -7.64 12.44
C THR A 165 -2.21 -8.27 11.83
N PRO A 166 -1.05 -7.60 11.88
CA PRO A 166 0.16 -8.11 11.25
C PRO A 166 0.85 -9.21 12.08
N ASP A 167 1.61 -10.06 11.39
CA ASP A 167 2.57 -11.03 11.99
C ASP A 167 1.97 -12.03 12.99
N VAL A 168 0.81 -12.59 12.66
CA VAL A 168 0.10 -13.55 13.52
C VAL A 168 0.79 -14.92 13.57
N VAL A 169 1.64 -15.23 12.58
CA VAL A 169 2.49 -16.43 12.59
C VAL A 169 3.95 -16.01 12.74
N SER A 170 4.55 -16.33 13.89
CA SER A 170 5.91 -15.88 14.22
C SER A 170 6.98 -16.50 13.31
N LYS A 171 7.95 -15.66 12.91
CA LYS A 171 9.01 -15.95 11.92
C LYS A 171 10.10 -16.92 12.38
N ASN A 172 9.93 -17.57 13.54
CA ASN A 172 10.98 -18.43 14.10
C ASN A 172 11.26 -19.68 13.24
N TYR A 173 10.39 -19.99 12.26
CA TYR A 173 10.51 -21.17 11.41
C TYR A 173 10.20 -20.89 9.93
N SER A 174 10.93 -21.56 9.03
CA SER A 174 10.64 -21.51 7.59
C SER A 174 9.39 -22.33 7.27
N LEU A 175 8.24 -21.68 7.09
CA LEU A 175 7.00 -22.32 6.67
C LEU A 175 7.12 -22.90 5.25
N GLN A 176 6.94 -24.22 5.11
CA GLN A 176 6.84 -24.91 3.81
C GLN A 176 5.40 -24.98 3.31
N ALA A 177 4.46 -25.25 4.21
CA ALA A 177 3.05 -25.33 3.86
C ALA A 177 2.19 -24.84 5.04
N LEU A 178 1.11 -24.15 4.70
CA LEU A 178 0.05 -23.80 5.63
C LEU A 178 -1.25 -24.35 5.06
N GLN A 179 -1.93 -25.18 5.83
CA GLN A 179 -3.27 -25.67 5.50
C GLN A 179 -4.23 -25.23 6.59
N THR A 180 -5.32 -24.60 6.19
CA THR A 180 -6.43 -24.24 7.07
C THR A 180 -7.64 -25.08 6.67
N ALA A 181 -8.29 -25.72 7.64
CA ALA A 181 -9.51 -26.48 7.45
C ALA A 181 -10.50 -26.12 8.55
N GLN A 182 -11.71 -25.72 8.17
CA GLN A 182 -12.77 -25.47 9.12
C GLN A 182 -13.18 -26.78 9.79
N LYS A 183 -13.33 -26.76 11.12
CA LYS A 183 -13.77 -27.89 11.93
C LYS A 183 -15.01 -27.45 12.70
N ASN A 184 -16.15 -28.10 12.43
CA ASN A 184 -17.41 -27.95 13.16
C ASN A 184 -18.04 -26.55 13.23
N GLY A 185 -17.68 -25.63 12.34
CA GLY A 185 -18.30 -24.30 12.21
C GLY A 185 -17.80 -23.25 13.21
N ASP A 186 -17.33 -23.68 14.37
CA ASP A 186 -16.84 -22.86 15.50
C ASP A 186 -15.32 -22.94 15.68
N SER A 187 -14.60 -23.69 14.82
CA SER A 187 -13.16 -23.83 14.96
C SER A 187 -12.44 -24.02 13.64
N VAL A 188 -11.16 -23.70 13.64
CA VAL A 188 -10.31 -23.73 12.45
C VAL A 188 -9.07 -24.52 12.81
N LYS A 189 -8.89 -25.65 12.14
CA LYS A 189 -7.65 -26.40 12.21
C LYS A 189 -6.63 -25.73 11.29
N ILE A 190 -5.56 -25.22 11.88
CA ILE A 190 -4.40 -24.70 11.17
C ILE A 190 -3.30 -25.75 11.29
N SER A 191 -2.91 -26.35 10.17
CA SER A 191 -1.77 -27.25 10.05
C SER A 191 -0.62 -26.49 9.40
N ILE A 192 0.43 -26.24 10.18
CA ILE A 192 1.67 -25.60 9.75
C ILE A 192 2.70 -26.71 9.54
N LEU A 193 3.27 -26.77 8.33
CA LEU A 193 4.45 -27.57 8.05
C LEU A 193 5.64 -26.62 7.95
N ALA A 194 6.56 -26.74 8.89
CA ALA A 194 7.72 -25.87 9.02
C ALA A 194 9.02 -26.68 8.88
N PHE A 195 10.06 -26.03 8.38
CA PHE A 195 11.39 -26.62 8.26
C PHE A 195 12.33 -25.96 9.28
N ASP A 196 12.80 -26.77 10.24
CA ASP A 196 13.88 -26.41 11.15
C ASP A 196 14.76 -27.63 11.44
N ARG A 197 15.80 -27.80 10.60
CA ARG A 197 16.74 -28.95 10.57
C ARG A 197 16.09 -30.34 10.41
N SER A 198 14.77 -30.44 10.57
CA SER A 198 13.86 -31.57 10.42
C SER A 198 12.48 -31.02 10.02
N LYS A 199 11.63 -31.84 9.38
CA LYS A 199 10.25 -31.45 9.06
C LYS A 199 9.43 -31.46 10.35
N MET A 200 8.99 -30.30 10.81
CA MET A 200 8.10 -30.17 11.97
C MET A 200 6.68 -29.84 11.49
N ARG A 201 5.69 -30.50 12.07
CA ARG A 201 4.27 -30.23 11.82
C ARG A 201 3.64 -29.71 13.10
N PHE A 202 3.11 -28.49 13.06
CA PHE A 202 2.34 -27.89 14.13
C PHE A 202 0.87 -27.88 13.72
N ASP A 203 0.05 -28.66 14.39
CA ASP A 203 -1.40 -28.63 14.23
C ASP A 203 -1.98 -27.84 15.41
N THR A 204 -2.64 -26.72 15.15
CA THR A 204 -3.40 -25.98 16.16
C THR A 204 -4.86 -25.86 15.74
N THR A 205 -5.76 -25.76 16.71
CA THR A 205 -7.19 -25.49 16.48
C THR A 205 -7.53 -24.20 17.19
N ILE A 206 -7.89 -23.17 16.43
CA ILE A 206 -8.36 -21.90 16.99
C ILE A 206 -9.88 -21.98 17.07
N ALA A 207 -10.43 -21.75 18.26
CA ALA A 207 -11.87 -21.57 18.44
C ALA A 207 -12.25 -20.15 18.00
N LEU A 208 -13.26 -20.05 17.14
CA LEU A 208 -13.87 -18.81 16.68
C LEU A 208 -14.99 -18.50 17.69
N GLN A 209 -14.71 -17.62 18.66
CA GLN A 209 -15.72 -17.10 19.60
C GLN A 209 -16.31 -15.81 19.08
#